data_AF-A0A382MBS9-F1
#
_entry.id   AF-A0A382MBS9-F1
#
_cell.length_a   1.000
_cell.length_b   1.000
_cell.length_c   1.000
_cell.angle_alpha   90.00
_cell.angle_beta   90.00
_cell.angle_gamma   90.00
#
_symmetry.space_group_name_H-M   'P 1'
#
loop_
_entity.id
_entity.type
_entity.pdbx_description
1 polymer ?
#
loop_
_entity_poly.entity_id
_entity_poly.type
_entity_poly.pdbx_seq_one_letter_code
_entity_poly.pdbx_strand_id
1 'polypeptide(L)'
;MDLNKIKEKAWTFGCNALYRDFAPDYLLTIDSHVTHEIMDSDYSLNNKVIISNMNSLPAEVRDSMEIPEGATFYENEPTGYEFIFNGFRNHYYITWIKEKSQISHIPSPIYGGCAGIQAIRLAHVYYPKETKYLIGFDIFGERDNMYDGTNGYPSKEAPNAMMDEFIEGFKDLLNTYEDQSQDDLIIKRVIDQ
;
A
#
# COMPACT_ATOMS: atom_id res chain seq x y z
N MET A 1 -13.99 -14.64 -8.84
CA MET A 1 -14.45 -14.36 -7.45
C MET A 1 -15.01 -12.94 -7.30
N ASP A 2 -16.01 -12.69 -6.44
CA ASP A 2 -16.62 -11.36 -6.21
C ASP A 2 -16.20 -10.79 -4.85
N LEU A 3 -15.34 -9.77 -4.86
CA LEU A 3 -14.77 -9.17 -3.63
C LEU A 3 -15.80 -8.41 -2.79
N ASN A 4 -16.87 -7.89 -3.38
CA ASN A 4 -17.90 -7.16 -2.62
C ASN A 4 -18.67 -8.11 -1.69
N LYS A 5 -18.98 -9.33 -2.15
CA LYS A 5 -19.59 -10.37 -1.31
C LYS A 5 -18.69 -10.86 -0.19
N ILE A 6 -17.38 -10.73 -0.35
CA ILE A 6 -16.41 -11.06 0.71
C ILE A 6 -16.40 -9.94 1.76
N LYS A 7 -16.39 -8.68 1.32
CA LYS A 7 -16.42 -7.50 2.19
C LYS A 7 -17.66 -7.46 3.10
N GLU A 8 -18.78 -8.02 2.66
CA GLU A 8 -19.98 -8.20 3.50
C GLU A 8 -19.77 -9.15 4.70
N LYS A 9 -18.74 -10.00 4.68
CA LYS A 9 -18.53 -11.09 5.63
C LYS A 9 -17.18 -11.07 6.35
N ALA A 10 -16.21 -10.31 5.84
CA ALA A 10 -14.85 -10.26 6.35
C ALA A 10 -14.25 -8.87 6.13
N TRP A 11 -13.32 -8.50 7.01
CA TRP A 11 -12.50 -7.31 6.81
C TRP A 11 -11.56 -7.49 5.62
N THR A 12 -11.60 -6.53 4.70
CA THR A 12 -10.79 -6.55 3.50
C THR A 12 -9.61 -5.59 3.63
N PHE A 13 -8.42 -6.12 3.39
CA PHE A 13 -7.17 -5.38 3.35
C PHE A 13 -6.62 -5.44 1.94
N GLY A 14 -6.30 -4.27 1.38
CA GLY A 14 -5.78 -4.14 0.03
C GLY A 14 -4.50 -3.33 -0.02
N CYS A 15 -3.80 -3.36 -1.14
CA CYS A 15 -2.62 -2.52 -1.34
C CYS A 15 -2.58 -1.86 -2.72
N ASN A 16 -2.06 -0.64 -2.76
CA ASN A 16 -1.76 0.13 -3.97
C ASN A 16 -2.92 0.13 -4.99
N ALA A 17 -2.70 -0.30 -6.23
CA ALA A 17 -3.63 -0.15 -7.35
C ALA A 17 -4.96 -0.91 -7.20
N LEU A 18 -5.13 -1.75 -6.17
CA LEU A 18 -6.40 -2.43 -5.91
C LEU A 18 -7.59 -1.46 -5.84
N TYR A 19 -7.36 -0.24 -5.35
CA TYR A 19 -8.37 0.80 -5.22
C TYR A 19 -9.05 1.19 -6.54
N ARG A 20 -8.41 0.93 -7.69
CA ARG A 20 -8.93 1.24 -9.02
C ARG A 20 -10.14 0.37 -9.39
N ASP A 21 -10.20 -0.86 -8.85
CA ASP A 21 -11.26 -1.83 -9.15
C ASP A 21 -12.11 -2.19 -7.93
N PHE A 22 -11.55 -2.04 -6.72
CA PHE A 22 -12.20 -2.45 -5.48
C PHE A 22 -11.77 -1.56 -4.31
N ALA A 23 -12.73 -1.10 -3.52
CA ALA A 23 -12.47 -0.37 -2.29
C ALA A 23 -12.43 -1.35 -1.09
N PRO A 24 -11.25 -1.76 -0.60
CA PRO A 24 -11.16 -2.53 0.65
C PRO A 24 -11.62 -1.70 1.86
N ASP A 25 -11.78 -2.34 3.02
CA ASP A 25 -12.01 -1.62 4.29
C ASP A 25 -10.78 -0.81 4.71
N TYR A 26 -9.59 -1.33 4.38
CA TYR A 26 -8.31 -0.69 4.61
C TYR A 26 -7.43 -0.83 3.36
N LEU A 27 -7.07 0.30 2.75
CA LEU A 27 -6.13 0.33 1.62
C LEU A 27 -4.76 0.79 2.10
N LEU A 28 -3.74 -0.05 1.97
CA LEU A 28 -2.36 0.31 2.26
C LEU A 28 -1.66 0.87 1.01
N THR A 29 -0.90 1.95 1.15
CA THR A 29 -0.05 2.47 0.08
C THR A 29 1.35 2.82 0.58
N ILE A 30 2.35 2.54 -0.27
CA ILE A 30 3.78 2.71 0.01
C ILE A 30 4.54 3.35 -1.17
N ASP A 31 3.99 3.31 -2.37
CA ASP A 31 4.66 3.79 -3.58
C ASP A 31 4.31 5.26 -3.84
N SER A 32 5.30 6.14 -3.95
CA SER A 32 5.08 7.59 -4.05
C SER A 32 4.09 7.99 -5.14
N HIS A 33 4.17 7.33 -6.30
CA HIS A 33 3.30 7.62 -7.44
C HIS A 33 1.86 7.11 -7.21
N VAL A 34 1.66 5.95 -6.58
CA VAL A 34 0.31 5.44 -6.28
C VAL A 34 -0.30 6.24 -5.14
N THR A 35 0.46 6.57 -4.11
CA THR A 35 0.03 7.45 -3.02
C THR A 35 -0.43 8.79 -3.59
N HIS A 36 0.34 9.38 -4.52
CA HIS A 36 -0.03 10.62 -5.20
C HIS A 36 -1.37 10.48 -5.95
N GLU A 37 -1.52 9.42 -6.75
CA GLU A 37 -2.75 9.12 -7.50
C GLU A 37 -3.98 8.98 -6.58
N ILE A 38 -3.85 8.25 -5.46
CA ILE A 38 -4.93 8.06 -4.49
C ILE A 38 -5.34 9.39 -3.85
N MET A 39 -4.38 10.23 -3.45
CA MET A 39 -4.65 11.49 -2.75
C MET A 39 -5.13 12.60 -3.69
N ASP A 40 -4.72 12.57 -4.95
CA ASP A 40 -5.24 13.47 -5.98
C ASP A 40 -6.74 13.22 -6.22
N SER A 41 -7.15 11.96 -6.20
CA SER A 41 -8.57 11.57 -6.24
C SER A 41 -9.34 11.90 -4.94
N ASP A 42 -10.66 11.71 -4.95
CA ASP A 42 -11.51 11.81 -3.76
C ASP A 42 -11.60 10.49 -2.96
N TYR A 43 -10.80 9.48 -3.32
CA TYR A 43 -10.86 8.15 -2.70
C TYR A 43 -10.67 8.22 -1.17
N SER A 44 -9.66 8.97 -0.71
CA SER A 44 -9.34 9.09 0.71
C SER A 44 -10.39 9.85 1.51
N LEU A 45 -11.30 10.61 0.88
CA LEU A 45 -12.39 11.29 1.61
C LEU A 45 -13.44 10.30 2.14
N ASN A 46 -13.57 9.14 1.48
CA ASN A 46 -14.63 8.17 1.77
C ASN A 46 -14.09 6.78 2.19
N ASN A 47 -12.78 6.55 2.05
CA ASN A 47 -12.15 5.25 2.31
C ASN A 47 -10.90 5.42 3.16
N LYS A 48 -10.64 4.44 4.04
CA LYS A 48 -9.47 4.44 4.91
C LYS A 48 -8.20 4.11 4.13
N VAL A 49 -7.24 5.02 4.14
CA VAL A 49 -5.93 4.83 3.51
C VAL A 49 -4.86 4.78 4.58
N ILE A 50 -4.05 3.72 4.55
CA ILE A 50 -2.95 3.50 5.48
C ILE A 50 -1.65 3.75 4.75
N ILE A 51 -0.90 4.75 5.18
CA ILE A 51 0.33 5.19 4.54
C ILE A 51 1.52 4.56 5.25
N SER A 52 2.40 3.93 4.48
CA SER A 52 3.63 3.31 4.94
C SER A 52 4.85 4.09 4.45
N ASN A 53 5.86 4.25 5.30
CA ASN A 53 7.15 4.90 5.00
C ASN A 53 7.07 6.35 4.49
N MET A 54 5.96 7.04 4.71
CA MET A 54 5.80 8.46 4.38
C MET A 54 5.08 9.16 5.52
N ASN A 55 5.52 10.36 5.86
CA ASN A 55 4.87 11.24 6.83
C ASN A 55 4.44 12.52 6.13
N SER A 56 3.35 13.13 6.60
CA SER A 56 2.94 14.44 6.15
C SER A 56 3.83 15.53 6.75
N LEU A 57 3.93 16.63 6.01
CA LEU A 57 4.59 17.86 6.38
C LEU A 57 3.54 18.99 6.39
N PRO A 58 3.70 19.97 7.29
CA PRO A 58 2.79 21.11 7.38
C PRO A 58 2.94 22.01 6.14
N ALA A 59 1.83 22.61 5.66
CA ALA A 59 1.82 23.42 4.43
C ALA A 59 2.90 24.52 4.40
N GLU A 60 3.22 25.10 5.55
CA GLU A 60 4.12 26.23 5.71
C GLU A 60 5.56 25.92 5.29
N VAL A 61 5.96 24.65 5.29
CA VAL A 61 7.33 24.29 4.85
C VAL A 61 7.45 24.11 3.35
N ARG A 62 6.33 24.10 2.60
CA ARG A 62 6.31 23.86 1.15
C ARG A 62 7.22 24.82 0.37
N ASP A 63 7.15 26.11 0.66
CA ASP A 63 7.91 27.15 -0.04
C ASP A 63 9.41 27.10 0.27
N SER A 64 9.79 26.39 1.34
CA SER A 64 11.19 26.16 1.73
C SER A 64 11.79 24.89 1.10
N MET A 65 11.00 24.12 0.34
CA MET A 65 11.47 22.88 -0.27
C MET A 65 12.17 23.13 -1.59
N GLU A 66 13.36 22.55 -1.74
CA GLU A 66 14.10 22.56 -2.99
C GLU A 66 13.82 21.27 -3.78
N ILE A 67 13.41 21.43 -5.03
CA ILE A 67 13.29 20.31 -5.97
C ILE A 67 14.62 20.16 -6.70
N PRO A 68 15.24 18.96 -6.70
CA PRO A 68 16.52 18.76 -7.36
C PRO A 68 16.48 19.13 -8.84
N GLU A 69 17.54 19.78 -9.33
CA GLU A 69 17.67 20.11 -10.75
C GLU A 69 17.64 18.84 -11.61
N GLY A 70 16.87 18.86 -12.71
CA GLY A 70 16.69 17.71 -13.60
C GLY A 70 15.73 16.63 -13.08
N ALA A 71 15.09 16.84 -11.92
CA ALA A 71 14.02 15.98 -11.46
C ALA A 71 12.75 16.11 -12.32
N THR A 72 12.03 15.00 -12.47
CA THR A 72 10.63 15.04 -12.91
C THR A 72 9.77 15.27 -11.69
N PHE A 73 9.04 16.39 -11.66
CA PHE A 73 8.30 16.84 -10.49
C PHE A 73 6.79 16.81 -10.73
N TYR A 74 6.04 16.33 -9.73
CA TYR A 74 4.59 16.26 -9.73
C TYR A 74 4.06 16.90 -8.46
N GLU A 75 3.02 17.72 -8.62
CA GLU A 75 2.31 18.35 -7.51
C GLU A 75 0.83 18.42 -7.87
N ASN A 76 -0.03 17.95 -6.96
CA ASN A 76 -1.47 18.11 -7.09
C ASN A 76 -1.93 19.45 -6.52
N GLU A 77 -3.22 19.77 -6.63
CA GLU A 77 -3.75 21.06 -6.20
C GLU A 77 -3.47 21.35 -4.71
N PRO A 78 -2.80 22.47 -4.39
CA PRO A 78 -2.52 22.84 -3.00
C PRO A 78 -3.77 22.99 -2.15
N THR A 79 -3.84 22.23 -1.06
CA THR A 79 -4.96 22.32 -0.10
C THR A 79 -4.70 23.33 1.02
N GLY A 80 -3.44 23.72 1.23
CA GLY A 80 -3.02 24.56 2.35
C GLY A 80 -3.06 23.87 3.71
N TYR A 81 -3.28 22.56 3.76
CA TYR A 81 -3.36 21.78 5.00
C TYR A 81 -2.04 21.09 5.32
N GLU A 82 -1.84 19.89 4.79
CA GLU A 82 -0.62 19.11 4.90
C GLU A 82 -0.30 18.49 3.54
N PHE A 83 0.96 18.11 3.32
CA PHE A 83 1.36 17.40 2.11
C PHE A 83 2.40 16.33 2.42
N ILE A 84 2.49 15.33 1.57
CA ILE A 84 3.55 14.31 1.61
C ILE A 84 4.58 14.69 0.57
N PHE A 85 5.85 14.75 0.96
CA PHE A 85 6.97 14.84 0.02
C PHE A 85 7.70 13.51 -0.03
N ASN A 86 7.77 12.91 -1.22
CA ASN A 86 8.55 11.70 -1.43
C ASN A 86 8.97 11.56 -2.91
N GLY A 87 9.84 10.61 -3.21
CA GLY A 87 10.33 10.36 -4.56
C GLY A 87 10.76 8.93 -4.78
N PHE A 88 10.88 8.55 -6.05
CA PHE A 88 11.49 7.30 -6.47
C PHE A 88 12.31 7.55 -7.73
N ARG A 89 13.60 7.18 -7.68
CA ARG A 89 14.59 7.50 -8.73
C ARG A 89 14.64 9.02 -8.98
N ASN A 90 14.35 9.47 -10.20
CA ASN A 90 14.34 10.89 -10.59
C ASN A 90 12.95 11.53 -10.53
N HIS A 91 11.93 10.82 -10.04
CA HIS A 91 10.57 11.34 -9.90
C HIS A 91 10.30 11.78 -8.46
N TYR A 92 9.79 12.99 -8.28
CA TYR A 92 9.48 13.61 -6.98
C TYR A 92 8.03 14.07 -6.95
N TYR A 93 7.38 13.88 -5.81
CA TYR A 93 5.96 14.13 -5.61
C TYR A 93 5.75 15.02 -4.40
N ILE A 94 5.01 16.11 -4.57
CA ILE A 94 4.33 16.82 -3.49
C ILE A 94 2.85 16.48 -3.59
N THR A 95 2.38 15.77 -2.59
CA THR A 95 1.01 15.24 -2.55
C THR A 95 0.26 15.91 -1.43
N TRP A 96 -0.46 16.97 -1.75
CA TRP A 96 -1.35 17.67 -0.85
C TRP A 96 -2.50 16.77 -0.41
N ILE A 97 -2.75 16.80 0.90
CA ILE A 97 -3.78 16.03 1.57
C ILE A 97 -5.00 16.93 1.76
N LYS A 98 -6.19 16.40 1.47
CA LYS A 98 -7.46 17.07 1.76
C LYS A 98 -7.76 16.93 3.25
N GLU A 99 -8.16 18.01 3.92
CA GLU A 99 -8.36 18.05 5.39
C GLU A 99 -9.26 16.93 5.94
N LYS A 100 -10.22 16.45 5.14
CA LYS A 100 -11.16 15.37 5.51
C LYS A 100 -10.72 13.97 5.08
N SER A 101 -9.53 13.81 4.53
CA SER A 101 -9.01 12.51 4.12
C SER A 101 -8.88 11.57 5.32
N GLN A 102 -9.39 10.35 5.19
CA GLN A 102 -9.30 9.28 6.17
C GLN A 102 -7.95 8.56 6.06
N ILE A 103 -6.88 9.30 6.35
CA ILE A 103 -5.53 8.76 6.36
C ILE A 103 -5.11 8.35 7.77
N SER A 104 -4.37 7.25 7.87
CA SER A 104 -3.56 6.96 9.04
C SER A 104 -2.24 6.34 8.62
N HIS A 105 -1.28 6.25 9.53
CA HIS A 105 0.03 5.68 9.28
C HIS A 105 0.12 4.26 9.85
N ILE A 106 0.99 3.45 9.26
CA ILE A 106 1.30 2.13 9.81
C ILE A 106 1.69 2.24 11.29
N PRO A 107 1.25 1.31 12.16
CA PRO A 107 1.68 1.31 13.56
C PRO A 107 3.19 1.08 13.69
N SER A 108 3.88 1.99 14.37
CA SER A 108 5.28 1.81 14.77
C SER A 108 5.39 0.62 15.75
N PRO A 109 6.42 -0.25 15.66
CA PRO A 109 7.67 -0.13 14.89
C PRO A 109 7.69 -0.86 13.54
N ILE A 110 6.54 -1.14 12.92
CA ILE A 110 6.50 -2.01 11.74
C ILE A 110 6.87 -1.22 10.48
N TYR A 111 8.15 -1.26 10.07
CA TYR A 111 8.65 -0.63 8.85
C TYR A 111 9.29 -1.65 7.89
N GLY A 112 9.16 -1.43 6.58
CA GLY A 112 9.87 -2.20 5.53
C GLY A 112 9.10 -3.37 4.89
N GLY A 113 9.51 -3.78 3.68
CA GLY A 113 8.84 -4.82 2.88
C GLY A 113 7.74 -4.26 1.95
N CYS A 114 7.39 -5.04 0.93
CA CYS A 114 6.46 -4.61 -0.11
C CYS A 114 5.04 -4.40 0.42
N ALA A 115 4.23 -3.65 -0.33
CA ALA A 115 2.86 -3.29 0.04
C ALA A 115 1.99 -4.51 0.38
N GLY A 116 2.15 -5.62 -0.34
CA GLY A 116 1.41 -6.86 -0.09
C GLY A 116 1.75 -7.46 1.28
N ILE A 117 3.03 -7.55 1.63
CA ILE A 117 3.48 -8.06 2.94
C ILE A 117 2.99 -7.14 4.07
N GLN A 118 3.04 -5.83 3.87
CA GLN A 118 2.55 -4.84 4.83
C GLN A 118 1.03 -4.90 5.03
N ALA A 119 0.25 -5.18 3.98
CA ALA A 119 -1.18 -5.41 4.12
C ALA A 119 -1.51 -6.64 5.00
N ILE A 120 -0.72 -7.72 4.87
CA ILE A 120 -0.85 -8.93 5.71
C ILE A 120 -0.51 -8.59 7.18
N ARG A 121 0.59 -7.87 7.41
CA ARG A 121 0.98 -7.40 8.76
C ARG A 121 -0.13 -6.59 9.39
N LEU A 122 -0.66 -5.62 8.67
CA LEU A 122 -1.71 -4.74 9.15
C LEU A 122 -2.98 -5.53 9.51
N ALA A 123 -3.38 -6.48 8.65
CA ALA A 123 -4.51 -7.37 8.93
C ALA A 123 -4.29 -8.17 10.22
N HIS A 124 -3.06 -8.65 10.47
CA HIS A 124 -2.72 -9.34 11.70
C HIS A 124 -2.70 -8.41 12.91
N VAL A 125 -2.16 -7.19 12.80
CA VAL A 125 -2.16 -6.22 13.91
C VAL A 125 -3.57 -5.83 14.31
N TYR A 126 -4.47 -5.60 13.35
CA TYR A 126 -5.85 -5.20 13.63
C TYR A 126 -6.71 -6.37 14.10
N TYR A 127 -6.45 -7.57 13.56
CA TYR A 127 -7.24 -8.76 13.81
C TYR A 127 -6.34 -9.98 14.03
N PRO A 128 -5.62 -10.05 15.18
CA PRO A 128 -4.58 -11.08 15.41
C PRO A 128 -5.16 -12.50 15.40
N LYS A 129 -6.38 -12.67 15.94
CA LYS A 129 -7.05 -13.97 16.08
C LYS A 129 -7.78 -14.46 14.85
N GLU A 130 -7.95 -13.61 13.83
CA GLU A 130 -8.68 -13.98 12.62
C GLU A 130 -7.80 -14.75 11.64
N THR A 131 -8.40 -15.61 10.82
CA THR A 131 -7.69 -16.26 9.71
C THR A 131 -7.49 -15.29 8.54
N LYS A 132 -6.28 -15.23 7.98
CA LYS A 132 -5.95 -14.36 6.85
C LYS A 132 -6.10 -15.14 5.55
N TYR A 133 -7.04 -14.73 4.70
CA TYR A 133 -7.23 -15.30 3.37
C TYR A 133 -6.51 -14.44 2.34
N LEU A 134 -5.48 -14.98 1.69
CA LEU A 134 -4.71 -14.27 0.68
C LEU A 134 -5.30 -14.52 -0.71
N ILE A 135 -5.67 -13.43 -1.37
CA ILE A 135 -6.29 -13.39 -2.69
C ILE A 135 -5.40 -12.53 -3.59
N GLY A 136 -5.01 -13.04 -4.77
CA GLY A 136 -4.14 -12.31 -5.71
C GLY A 136 -2.67 -12.22 -5.27
N PHE A 137 -2.24 -13.09 -4.36
CA PHE A 137 -0.83 -13.22 -3.96
C PHE A 137 -0.16 -14.34 -4.75
N ASP A 138 0.15 -14.06 -6.01
CA ASP A 138 0.77 -15.01 -6.94
C ASP A 138 2.29 -15.01 -6.81
N ILE A 139 2.74 -15.41 -5.62
CA ILE A 139 4.15 -15.42 -5.18
C ILE A 139 4.96 -16.52 -5.89
N PHE A 140 4.29 -17.59 -6.32
CA PHE A 140 4.90 -18.76 -6.93
C PHE A 140 4.31 -18.99 -8.31
N GLY A 141 5.13 -18.86 -9.36
CA GLY A 141 4.72 -19.04 -10.75
C GLY A 141 5.23 -17.92 -11.66
N GLU A 142 4.71 -17.90 -12.89
CA GLU A 142 4.86 -16.76 -13.79
C GLU A 142 4.13 -15.55 -13.20
N ARG A 143 4.71 -14.37 -13.36
CA ARG A 143 4.10 -13.12 -12.88
C ARG A 143 2.81 -12.87 -13.65
N ASP A 144 1.70 -12.84 -12.93
CA ASP A 144 0.38 -12.51 -13.46
C ASP A 144 -0.27 -11.43 -12.60
N ASN A 145 0.30 -10.22 -12.64
CA ASN A 145 -0.26 -9.09 -11.92
C ASN A 145 -1.25 -8.36 -12.83
N MET A 146 -2.51 -8.30 -12.41
CA MET A 146 -3.60 -7.67 -13.17
C MET A 146 -3.38 -6.19 -13.47
N TYR A 147 -2.48 -5.52 -12.75
CA TYR A 147 -2.12 -4.11 -12.95
C TYR A 147 -0.95 -3.91 -13.91
N ASP A 148 -0.36 -4.97 -14.46
CA ASP A 148 0.77 -4.84 -15.38
C ASP A 148 0.40 -4.05 -16.65
N GLY A 149 1.24 -3.07 -16.98
CA GLY A 149 1.02 -2.11 -18.06
C GLY A 149 0.09 -0.94 -17.71
N THR A 150 -0.42 -0.87 -16.48
CA THR A 150 -1.17 0.30 -15.98
C THR A 150 -0.23 1.36 -15.39
N ASN A 151 -0.75 2.56 -15.11
CA ASN A 151 0.04 3.64 -14.52
C ASN A 151 0.76 3.17 -13.25
N GLY A 152 2.08 3.37 -13.19
CA GLY A 152 2.88 2.99 -12.02
C GLY A 152 3.36 1.54 -11.94
N TYR A 153 2.89 0.68 -12.85
CA TYR A 153 3.24 -0.73 -12.88
C TYR A 153 4.10 -1.08 -14.08
N PRO A 154 5.05 -2.03 -13.97
CA PRO A 154 5.85 -2.47 -15.10
C PRO A 154 4.99 -3.02 -16.24
N SER A 155 5.56 -3.11 -17.45
CA SER A 155 4.88 -3.78 -18.57
C SER A 155 4.63 -5.26 -18.25
N LYS A 156 3.73 -5.89 -19.01
CA LYS A 156 3.37 -7.31 -18.88
C LYS A 156 4.55 -8.24 -19.14
N GLU A 157 5.51 -7.80 -19.95
CA GLU A 157 6.72 -8.55 -20.30
C GLU A 157 7.88 -8.28 -19.34
N ALA A 158 7.71 -7.38 -18.37
CA ALA A 158 8.78 -7.04 -17.45
C ALA A 158 9.11 -8.22 -16.53
N PRO A 159 10.40 -8.50 -16.26
CA PRO A 159 10.83 -9.61 -15.41
C PRO A 159 10.19 -9.53 -14.01
N ASN A 160 9.96 -10.69 -13.40
CA ASN A 160 9.50 -10.76 -12.01
C ASN A 160 10.64 -10.40 -11.04
N ALA A 161 10.79 -9.11 -10.77
CA ALA A 161 11.82 -8.58 -9.87
C ALA A 161 11.43 -8.63 -8.37
N MET A 162 10.19 -9.01 -8.04
CA MET A 162 9.66 -8.93 -6.67
C MET A 162 9.65 -10.27 -5.94
N MET A 163 9.95 -11.38 -6.63
CA MET A 163 9.83 -12.73 -6.07
C MET A 163 10.65 -12.91 -4.79
N ASP A 164 11.91 -12.48 -4.81
CA ASP A 164 12.79 -12.59 -3.63
C ASP A 164 12.28 -11.73 -2.46
N GLU A 165 11.78 -10.51 -2.74
CA GLU A 165 11.22 -9.63 -1.71
C GLU A 165 9.96 -10.24 -1.08
N PHE A 166 9.08 -10.85 -1.88
CA PHE A 166 7.93 -11.58 -1.34
C PHE A 166 8.37 -12.77 -0.49
N ILE A 167 9.31 -13.60 -0.97
CA ILE A 167 9.81 -14.77 -0.23
C ILE A 167 10.40 -14.33 1.12
N GLU A 168 11.28 -13.34 1.13
CA GLU A 168 11.89 -12.84 2.36
C GLU A 168 10.86 -12.18 3.28
N GLY A 169 9.89 -11.44 2.72
CA GLY A 169 8.81 -10.84 3.49
C GLY A 169 7.90 -11.87 4.17
N PHE A 170 7.62 -13.00 3.51
CA PHE A 170 6.88 -14.11 4.11
C PHE A 170 7.68 -14.82 5.20
N LYS A 171 8.98 -15.05 4.99
CA LYS A 171 9.84 -15.61 6.04
C LYS A 171 9.86 -14.71 7.27
N ASP A 172 10.03 -13.41 7.08
CA ASP A 172 10.04 -12.44 8.17
C ASP A 172 8.71 -12.40 8.92
N LEU A 173 7.59 -12.45 8.19
CA LEU A 173 6.24 -12.59 8.76
C LEU A 173 6.13 -13.83 9.66
N LEU A 174 6.45 -15.01 9.13
CA LEU A 174 6.31 -16.26 9.87
C LEU A 174 7.22 -16.27 11.10
N ASN A 175 8.49 -15.86 10.96
CA ASN A 175 9.43 -15.79 12.07
C ASN A 175 8.95 -14.82 13.17
N THR A 176 8.40 -13.66 12.79
CA THR A 176 7.94 -12.64 13.74
C THR A 176 6.78 -13.15 14.61
N TYR A 177 5.86 -13.91 14.01
CA TYR A 177 4.63 -14.33 14.69
C TYR A 177 4.67 -15.80 15.20
N GLU A 178 5.62 -16.63 14.78
CA GLU A 178 5.87 -17.95 15.37
C GLU A 178 6.60 -17.86 16.73
N ASP A 179 7.48 -16.87 16.93
CA ASP A 179 8.26 -16.71 18.17
C ASP A 179 7.43 -16.03 19.30
N GLN A 180 6.36 -15.31 18.94
CA GLN A 180 5.45 -14.67 19.89
C GLN A 180 4.26 -15.59 20.23
N SER A 181 4.50 -16.48 21.19
CA SER A 181 3.63 -17.56 21.71
C SER A 181 2.15 -17.27 22.12
N GLN A 182 1.43 -16.30 21.55
CA GLN A 182 0.01 -16.10 21.84
C GLN A 182 -0.94 -15.77 20.66
N ASP A 183 -0.49 -15.51 19.44
CA ASP A 183 -1.39 -15.26 18.29
C ASP A 183 -0.80 -15.81 16.98
N ASP A 184 -0.95 -17.12 16.74
CA ASP A 184 -0.44 -17.77 15.52
C ASP A 184 -0.95 -17.04 14.25
N LEU A 185 -0.04 -16.61 13.36
CA LEU A 185 -0.40 -16.08 12.05
C LEU A 185 -0.92 -17.22 11.15
N ILE A 186 -2.24 -17.41 11.12
CA ILE A 186 -2.87 -18.41 10.26
C ILE A 186 -3.18 -17.79 8.89
N ILE A 187 -2.46 -18.25 7.86
CA ILE A 187 -2.63 -17.83 6.47
C ILE A 187 -3.25 -18.98 5.65
N LYS A 188 -4.27 -18.67 4.85
CA LYS A 188 -4.84 -19.56 3.83
C LYS A 188 -4.77 -18.88 2.47
N ARG A 189 -4.11 -19.50 1.49
CA ARG A 189 -4.13 -19.03 0.10
C ARG A 189 -5.42 -19.49 -0.57
N VAL A 190 -6.09 -18.59 -1.28
CA VAL A 190 -7.21 -18.92 -2.15
C VAL A 190 -6.64 -19.09 -3.56
N ILE A 191 -6.60 -20.33 -4.07
CA ILE A 191 -5.97 -20.67 -5.35
C ILE A 191 -6.99 -20.73 -6.51
N ASP A 192 -8.28 -20.91 -6.21
CA ASP A 192 -9.31 -21.00 -7.25
C ASP A 192 -9.74 -19.59 -7.70
N GLN A 193 -9.37 -19.23 -8.95
CA GLN A 193 -9.91 -18.08 -9.67
C GLN A 193 -11.20 -18.42 -10.42
#